data_AF-A0A7X7GDX6-F1
#
_entry.id   AF-A0A7X7GDX6-F1
#
_cell.length_a   1.000
_cell.length_b   1.000
_cell.length_c   1.000
_cell.angle_alpha   90.00
_cell.angle_beta   90.00
_cell.angle_gamma   90.00
#
_symmetry.space_group_name_H-M   'P 1'
#
loop_
_entity.id
_entity.type
_entity.pdbx_description
1 polymer ?
#
loop_
_entity_poly.entity_id
_entity_poly.type
_entity_poly.pdbx_seq_one_letter_code
_entity_poly.pdbx_strand_id
1 'polypeptide(L)'
;MSRRWWTVLNVVTDAVMLNVAVVLAFLLRFGWPIPAFNFEAYLTAALPITVGQVLILALVDLYVPTADRSGPELLWTVSKGVVLGGLVLVAFTFFLRAFAFPRVVILLALVIQVLLLWGWRVLAAEGLRVRWPARRILMVGDPSDCREITHRIDGMKRWGYRVVGVLEQGACLPEQLDALRPDQIIFATPSRHREALEQVALSRSFEGDIYVVPQLYEMHLGEVNFALLGDIPLIRLSRASHPNWKHGFKSWVERGFAALVLLVGALPAGLIALAILVTSGSPVIYRQTRVGRDFEPFTLFKFRTMVRDAEQAGAVLAADDDPRVTGVGRWLRRSRLDELPQLYNVLRGDMSFVGPRPERPEFVEDFMCTHPLYRERFRVRPGITGLAQVSASYATSPGAKLRFDLMYLYHESLSLDLRIVLQTLKVILTGRGAR
;
A
#
# COMPACT_ATOMS: atom_id res chain seq x y z
N MET A 1 22.09 3.49 19.47
CA MET A 1 20.89 4.36 19.54
C MET A 1 19.71 3.53 19.03
N SER A 2 18.53 3.60 19.65
CA SER A 2 17.39 2.78 19.16
C SER A 2 16.86 3.31 17.82
N ARG A 3 16.24 2.43 17.01
CA ARG A 3 15.64 2.78 15.72
C ARG A 3 14.61 3.91 15.86
N ARG A 4 13.82 3.90 16.93
CA ARG A 4 12.83 4.95 17.24
C ARG A 4 13.49 6.30 17.48
N TRP A 5 14.54 6.33 18.31
CA TRP A 5 15.30 7.56 18.56
C TRP A 5 16.01 8.08 17.30
N TRP A 6 16.49 7.20 16.43
CA TRP A 6 17.05 7.58 15.12
C TRP A 6 16.01 8.21 14.19
N THR A 7 14.82 7.62 14.12
CA THR A 7 13.72 8.21 13.33
C THR A 7 13.32 9.57 13.90
N VAL A 8 13.17 9.69 15.22
CA VAL A 8 12.83 10.97 15.88
C VAL A 8 13.90 12.02 15.62
N LEU A 9 15.19 11.67 15.78
CA LEU A 9 16.29 12.58 15.49
C LEU A 9 16.25 13.09 14.05
N ASN A 10 16.06 12.20 13.08
CA ASN A 10 16.00 12.61 11.67
C ASN A 10 14.78 13.48 11.37
N VAL A 11 13.61 13.19 11.94
CA VAL A 11 12.41 14.02 11.76
C VAL A 11 12.64 15.43 12.30
N VAL A 12 13.23 15.55 13.50
CA VAL A 12 13.54 16.84 14.11
C VAL A 12 14.60 17.61 13.31
N THR A 13 15.70 16.95 12.93
CA THR A 13 16.76 17.57 12.14
C THR A 13 16.26 18.02 10.77
N ASP A 14 15.43 17.21 10.11
CA ASP A 14 14.83 17.58 8.82
C ASP A 14 13.92 18.80 8.97
N ALA A 15 13.07 18.85 10.00
CA ALA A 15 12.21 20.00 10.25
C ALA A 15 13.02 21.30 10.43
N VAL A 16 14.16 21.23 11.12
CA VAL A 16 15.08 22.36 11.25
C VAL A 16 15.71 22.72 9.90
N MET A 17 16.26 21.75 9.17
CA MET A 17 16.92 21.99 7.88
C MET A 17 15.99 22.56 6.82
N LEU A 18 14.72 22.14 6.81
CA LEU A 18 13.71 22.69 5.91
C LEU A 18 13.52 24.20 6.11
N ASN A 19 13.50 24.66 7.36
CA ASN A 19 13.36 26.08 7.70
C ASN A 19 14.65 26.85 7.47
N VAL A 20 15.81 26.28 7.84
CA VAL A 20 17.12 26.86 7.54
C VAL A 20 17.30 27.10 6.04
N ALA A 21 16.89 26.15 5.21
CA ALA A 21 16.97 26.31 3.75
C ALA A 21 16.14 27.48 3.22
N VAL A 22 14.96 27.74 3.80
CA VAL A 22 14.11 28.87 3.43
C VAL A 22 14.76 30.19 3.85
N VAL A 23 15.30 30.27 5.06
CA VAL A 23 16.04 31.45 5.54
C VAL A 23 17.26 31.73 4.66
N LEU A 24 18.03 30.71 4.31
CA LEU A 24 19.16 30.83 3.38
C LEU A 24 18.71 31.30 1.98
N ALA A 25 17.57 30.81 1.49
CA ALA A 25 17.01 31.27 0.22
C ALA A 25 16.59 32.75 0.26
N PHE A 26 16.04 33.23 1.39
CA PHE A 26 15.76 34.66 1.59
C PHE A 26 17.04 35.49 1.58
N LEU A 27 18.08 35.06 2.31
CA LEU A 27 19.37 35.75 2.34
C LEU A 27 20.04 35.78 0.96
N LEU A 28 19.99 34.69 0.20
CA LEU A 28 20.53 34.65 -1.17
C LEU A 28 19.76 35.55 -2.13
N ARG A 29 18.43 35.68 -1.96
CA ARG A 29 17.59 36.48 -2.86
C ARG A 29 17.65 37.98 -2.58
N PHE A 30 17.64 38.37 -1.31
CA PHE A 30 17.47 39.76 -0.89
C PHE A 30 18.69 40.34 -0.17
N GLY A 31 19.66 39.51 0.22
CA GLY A 31 20.75 39.93 1.09
C GLY A 31 20.26 40.25 2.50
N TRP A 32 21.04 41.05 3.21
CA TRP A 32 20.67 41.60 4.52
C TRP A 32 20.40 43.11 4.39
N PRO A 33 19.31 43.64 4.95
CA PRO A 33 18.26 42.96 5.73
C PRO A 33 17.18 42.26 4.87
N ILE A 34 16.57 41.21 5.42
CA ILE A 34 15.45 40.51 4.76
C ILE A 34 14.19 41.38 4.81
N PRO A 35 13.42 41.52 3.72
CA PRO A 35 12.16 42.27 3.72
C PRO A 35 11.15 41.72 4.74
N ALA A 36 10.76 42.54 5.71
CA ALA A 36 9.89 42.15 6.82
C ALA A 36 8.54 41.59 6.33
N PHE A 37 7.90 42.24 5.36
CA PHE A 37 6.62 41.80 4.79
C PHE A 37 6.66 40.37 4.24
N ASN A 38 7.71 40.02 3.49
CA ASN A 38 7.85 38.67 2.93
C ASN A 38 8.24 37.65 4.00
N PHE A 39 9.03 38.07 4.99
CA PHE A 39 9.49 37.18 6.06
C PHE A 39 8.39 36.88 7.08
N GLU A 40 7.54 37.84 7.43
CA GLU A 40 6.37 37.62 8.29
C GLU A 40 5.37 36.65 7.66
N ALA A 41 5.15 36.75 6.34
CA ALA A 41 4.36 35.77 5.59
C ALA A 41 4.95 34.36 5.67
N TYR A 42 6.27 34.24 5.77
CA TYR A 42 6.93 32.97 6.05
C TYR A 42 6.75 32.52 7.49
N LEU A 43 7.00 33.38 8.49
CA LEU A 43 6.86 33.01 9.90
C LEU A 43 5.45 32.51 10.24
N THR A 44 4.42 33.14 9.68
CA THR A 44 3.02 32.72 9.84
C THR A 44 2.71 31.37 9.18
N ALA A 45 3.34 31.06 8.04
CA ALA A 45 3.14 29.81 7.31
C ALA A 45 4.16 28.71 7.67
N ALA A 46 5.21 29.01 8.44
CA ALA A 46 6.34 28.11 8.65
C ALA A 46 5.93 26.77 9.27
N LEU A 47 5.06 26.81 10.30
CA LEU A 47 4.59 25.60 10.97
C LEU A 47 3.78 24.67 10.04
N PRO A 48 2.69 25.12 9.38
CA PRO A 48 1.92 24.23 8.50
C PRO A 48 2.75 23.74 7.30
N ILE A 49 3.64 24.58 6.75
CA ILE A 49 4.55 24.17 5.67
C ILE A 49 5.50 23.08 6.15
N THR A 50 6.13 23.25 7.31
CA THR A 50 7.07 22.27 7.88
C THR A 50 6.37 20.94 8.16
N VAL A 51 5.21 20.98 8.80
CA VAL A 51 4.41 19.77 9.10
C VAL A 51 4.02 19.06 7.81
N GLY A 52 3.48 19.79 6.82
CA GLY A 52 3.11 19.23 5.52
C GLY A 52 4.30 18.59 4.80
N GLN A 53 5.45 19.28 4.80
CA GLN A 53 6.67 18.79 4.17
C GLN A 53 7.20 17.53 4.84
N VAL A 54 7.26 17.49 6.18
CA VAL A 54 7.69 16.29 6.94
C VAL A 54 6.74 15.12 6.68
N LEU A 55 5.43 15.36 6.59
CA LEU A 55 4.46 14.32 6.21
C LEU A 55 4.72 13.78 4.80
N ILE A 56 5.07 14.65 3.85
CA ILE A 56 5.44 14.24 2.48
C ILE A 56 6.75 13.44 2.47
N LEU A 57 7.75 13.85 3.25
CA LEU A 57 8.99 13.08 3.42
C LEU A 57 8.75 11.70 4.05
N ALA A 58 7.80 11.60 4.98
CA ALA A 58 7.34 10.32 5.50
C ALA A 58 6.61 9.48 4.44
N LEU A 59 5.82 10.13 3.58
CA LEU A 59 5.09 9.48 2.49
C LEU A 59 6.00 8.83 1.46
N VAL A 60 7.14 9.44 1.16
CA VAL A 60 8.17 8.90 0.25
C VAL A 60 9.15 7.94 0.95
N ASP A 61 8.80 7.44 2.14
CA ASP A 61 9.59 6.50 2.93
C ASP A 61 11.02 6.98 3.24
N LEU A 62 11.24 8.30 3.43
CA LEU A 62 12.56 8.83 3.83
C LEU A 62 12.90 8.45 5.28
N TYR A 63 11.90 8.28 6.14
CA TYR A 63 12.07 7.94 7.56
C TYR A 63 12.03 6.46 7.85
N VAL A 64 11.82 5.61 6.84
CA VAL A 64 11.98 4.17 7.00
C VAL A 64 13.49 3.91 7.07
N PRO A 65 14.05 3.47 8.21
CA PRO A 65 15.48 3.21 8.27
C PRO A 65 15.74 1.89 7.57
N THR A 66 16.03 1.99 6.28
CA THR A 66 16.64 0.97 5.46
C THR A 66 18.14 1.22 5.49
N ALA A 67 18.91 0.25 5.96
CA ALA A 67 20.35 0.37 6.19
C ALA A 67 21.17 0.45 4.89
N ASP A 68 20.57 0.12 3.73
CA ASP A 68 21.30 -0.13 2.47
C ASP A 68 20.99 0.86 1.34
N ARG A 69 20.40 2.04 1.60
CA ARG A 69 20.20 3.00 0.50
C ARG A 69 21.53 3.61 0.08
N SER A 70 21.89 3.40 -1.18
CA SER A 70 23.06 4.04 -1.79
C SER A 70 22.90 5.56 -1.81
N GLY A 71 24.01 6.31 -1.79
CA GLY A 71 24.00 7.78 -1.85
C GLY A 71 23.13 8.36 -2.98
N PRO A 72 23.17 7.80 -4.21
CA PRO A 72 22.28 8.20 -5.31
C PRO A 72 20.79 7.89 -5.07
N GLU A 73 20.45 6.75 -4.46
CA GLU A 73 19.06 6.42 -4.11
C GLU A 73 18.49 7.36 -3.05
N LEU A 74 19.32 7.76 -2.08
CA LEU A 74 18.97 8.76 -1.09
C LEU A 74 18.69 10.10 -1.79
N LEU A 75 19.57 10.55 -2.69
CA LEU A 75 19.37 11.78 -3.45
C LEU A 75 18.05 11.75 -4.23
N TRP A 76 17.75 10.65 -4.93
CA TRP A 76 16.50 10.49 -5.68
C TRP A 76 15.27 10.55 -4.77
N THR A 77 15.31 9.87 -3.63
CA THR A 77 14.19 9.84 -2.67
C THR A 77 13.95 11.21 -2.04
N VAL A 78 15.02 11.89 -1.62
CA VAL A 78 14.98 13.26 -1.07
C VAL A 78 14.42 14.22 -2.14
N SER A 79 14.94 14.15 -3.37
CA SER A 79 14.50 15.01 -4.47
C SER A 79 13.00 14.87 -4.75
N LYS A 80 12.49 13.62 -4.83
CA LYS A 80 11.06 13.36 -5.00
C LYS A 80 10.21 14.00 -3.91
N GLY A 81 10.60 13.80 -2.64
CA GLY A 81 9.87 14.34 -1.50
C GLY A 81 9.88 15.87 -1.47
N VAL A 82 11.05 16.47 -1.71
CA VAL A 82 11.21 17.93 -1.73
C VAL A 82 10.41 18.56 -2.87
N VAL A 83 10.51 18.02 -4.10
CA VAL A 83 9.76 18.53 -5.26
C VAL A 83 8.25 18.39 -5.06
N LEU A 84 7.77 17.23 -4.59
CA LEU A 84 6.35 17.02 -4.34
C LEU A 84 5.82 18.01 -3.29
N GLY A 85 6.57 18.21 -2.20
CA GLY A 85 6.21 19.18 -1.18
C GLY A 85 6.29 20.64 -1.65
N GLY A 86 7.26 20.97 -2.51
CA GLY A 86 7.33 22.26 -3.20
C GLY A 86 6.11 22.55 -4.07
N LEU A 87 5.63 21.56 -4.83
CA LEU A 87 4.41 21.70 -5.62
C LEU A 87 3.18 21.94 -4.74
N VAL A 88 3.06 21.20 -3.62
CA VAL A 88 1.99 21.41 -2.63
C VAL A 88 2.06 22.81 -2.03
N LEU A 89 3.27 23.31 -1.71
CA LEU A 89 3.47 24.67 -1.21
C LEU A 89 3.06 25.74 -2.23
N VAL A 90 3.43 25.57 -3.50
CA VAL A 90 3.02 26.49 -4.58
C VAL A 90 1.49 26.49 -4.74
N ALA A 91 0.86 25.32 -4.70
CA ALA A 91 -0.60 25.22 -4.74
C ALA A 91 -1.24 25.92 -3.52
N PHE A 92 -0.72 25.67 -2.32
CA PHE A 92 -1.23 26.27 -1.07
C PHE A 92 -1.13 27.79 -1.07
N THR A 93 0.03 28.34 -1.46
CA THR A 93 0.24 29.79 -1.56
C THR A 93 -0.64 30.44 -2.64
N PHE A 94 -0.91 29.73 -3.74
CA PHE A 94 -1.84 30.18 -4.77
C PHE A 94 -3.29 30.25 -4.28
N PHE A 95 -3.80 29.19 -3.63
CA PHE A 95 -5.20 29.14 -3.15
C PHE A 95 -5.48 30.12 -2.00
N LEU A 96 -4.51 30.35 -1.12
CA LEU A 96 -4.63 31.34 -0.05
C LEU A 96 -4.40 32.78 -0.51
N ARG A 97 -4.16 33.02 -1.81
CA ARG A 97 -3.81 34.33 -2.36
C ARG A 97 -2.65 34.98 -1.59
N ALA A 98 -1.72 34.16 -1.10
CA ALA A 98 -0.57 34.59 -0.32
C ALA A 98 0.55 35.10 -1.25
N PHE A 99 0.27 36.18 -1.99
CA PHE A 99 1.20 36.78 -2.95
C PHE A 99 2.48 37.36 -2.31
N ALA A 100 2.54 37.39 -0.97
CA ALA A 100 3.69 37.81 -0.20
C ALA A 100 4.88 36.83 -0.29
N PHE A 101 4.70 35.60 -0.81
CA PHE A 101 5.80 34.64 -0.93
C PHE A 101 6.55 34.78 -2.27
N PRO A 102 7.85 35.16 -2.28
CA PRO A 102 8.58 35.32 -3.53
C PRO A 102 8.85 33.97 -4.19
N ARG A 103 8.43 33.80 -5.45
CA ARG A 103 8.60 32.55 -6.22
C ARG A 103 10.06 32.11 -6.33
N VAL A 104 10.98 33.08 -6.45
CA VAL A 104 12.42 32.81 -6.51
C VAL A 104 12.93 32.21 -5.20
N VAL A 105 12.41 32.65 -4.05
CA VAL A 105 12.76 32.08 -2.73
C VAL A 105 12.30 30.63 -2.66
N ILE A 106 11.11 30.30 -3.18
CA ILE A 106 10.63 28.90 -3.24
C ILE A 106 11.60 28.05 -4.07
N LEU A 107 11.97 28.49 -5.27
CA LEU A 107 12.87 27.74 -6.15
C LEU A 107 14.26 27.53 -5.53
N LEU A 108 14.83 28.58 -4.92
CA LEU A 108 16.12 28.48 -4.23
C LEU A 108 16.03 27.56 -3.01
N ALA A 109 14.96 27.68 -2.22
CA ALA A 109 14.74 26.84 -1.05
C ALA A 109 14.67 25.35 -1.44
N LEU A 110 14.01 24.99 -2.55
CA LEU A 110 13.95 23.60 -3.01
C LEU A 110 15.35 23.01 -3.27
N VAL A 111 16.22 23.76 -3.95
CA VAL A 111 17.59 23.32 -4.22
C VAL A 111 18.38 23.16 -2.92
N ILE A 112 18.32 24.15 -2.03
CA ILE A 112 19.04 24.13 -0.76
C ILE A 112 18.53 23.02 0.15
N GLN A 113 17.22 22.76 0.18
CA GLN A 113 16.62 21.66 0.94
C GLN A 113 17.14 20.30 0.47
N VAL A 114 17.20 20.05 -0.84
CA VAL A 114 17.75 18.80 -1.36
C VAL A 114 19.20 18.63 -0.91
N LEU A 115 20.02 19.67 -1.04
CA LEU A 115 21.44 19.62 -0.67
C LEU A 115 21.65 19.39 0.84
N LEU A 116 20.92 20.12 1.70
CA LEU A 116 21.04 19.99 3.15
C LEU A 116 20.57 18.61 3.65
N LEU A 117 19.40 18.15 3.18
CA LEU A 117 18.85 16.86 3.59
C LEU A 117 19.72 15.71 3.08
N TRP A 118 20.15 15.75 1.82
CA TRP A 118 21.05 14.75 1.26
C TRP A 118 22.41 14.74 1.98
N GLY A 119 23.03 15.90 2.14
CA GLY A 119 24.33 16.05 2.82
C GLY A 119 24.26 15.56 4.27
N TRP A 120 23.20 15.91 5.01
CA TRP A 120 22.98 15.39 6.34
C TRP A 120 22.85 13.86 6.37
N ARG A 121 22.15 13.24 5.42
CA ARG A 121 22.01 11.78 5.39
C ARG A 121 23.34 11.08 5.11
N VAL A 122 24.17 11.62 4.22
CA VAL A 122 25.52 11.09 3.96
C VAL A 122 26.40 11.25 5.20
N LEU A 123 26.45 12.45 5.78
CA LEU A 123 27.25 12.72 6.98
C LEU A 123 26.78 11.92 8.19
N ALA A 124 25.48 11.71 8.34
CA ALA A 124 24.92 10.93 9.43
C ALA A 124 25.16 9.42 9.24
N ALA A 125 25.26 8.95 8.00
CA ALA A 125 25.66 7.58 7.70
C ALA A 125 27.16 7.33 7.99
N GLU A 126 28.03 8.30 7.71
CA GLU A 126 29.48 8.15 7.89
C GLU A 126 29.99 8.55 9.29
N GLY A 127 29.46 9.65 9.85
CA GLY A 127 29.98 10.31 11.05
C GLY A 127 29.34 9.86 12.36
N LEU A 128 28.05 9.55 12.37
CA LEU A 128 27.40 8.96 13.53
C LEU A 128 27.63 7.45 13.47
N ARG A 129 28.59 6.94 14.26
CA ARG A 129 28.82 5.49 14.48
C ARG A 129 27.63 4.87 15.22
N VAL A 130 26.46 4.85 14.59
CA VAL A 130 25.24 4.28 15.14
C VAL A 130 25.40 2.78 15.15
N ARG A 131 25.66 2.20 16.32
CA ARG A 131 25.46 0.77 16.52
C ARG A 131 23.97 0.47 16.42
N TRP A 132 23.60 -0.19 15.33
CA TRP A 132 22.25 -0.67 15.08
C TRP A 132 21.91 -1.82 16.04
N PRO A 133 20.63 -2.00 16.43
CA PRO A 133 20.21 -3.18 17.18
C PRO A 133 20.54 -4.45 16.39
N ALA A 134 20.97 -5.51 17.09
CA ALA A 134 21.30 -6.77 16.44
C ALA A 134 20.04 -7.38 15.79
N ARG A 135 19.99 -7.47 14.45
CA ARG A 135 18.98 -8.23 13.71
C ARG A 135 19.43 -9.67 13.60
N ARG A 136 18.61 -10.56 14.18
CA ARG A 136 18.83 -12.01 14.21
C ARG A 136 18.36 -12.60 12.88
N ILE A 137 19.31 -13.09 12.08
CA ILE A 137 19.03 -13.70 10.78
C ILE A 137 19.08 -15.21 10.92
N LEU A 138 18.02 -15.90 10.49
CA LEU A 138 18.00 -17.33 10.30
C LEU A 138 18.21 -17.64 8.82
N MET A 139 19.24 -18.42 8.50
CA MET A 139 19.48 -18.87 7.14
C MET A 139 18.82 -20.22 6.89
N VAL A 140 18.21 -20.40 5.72
CA VAL A 140 17.60 -21.66 5.29
C VAL A 140 18.10 -21.97 3.88
N GLY A 141 18.71 -23.12 3.67
CA GLY A 141 19.23 -23.48 2.35
C GLY A 141 20.34 -24.51 2.41
N ASP A 142 20.98 -24.74 1.26
CA ASP A 142 22.10 -25.65 1.18
C ASP A 142 23.31 -25.11 2.00
N PRO A 143 24.08 -25.96 2.70
CA PRO A 143 25.15 -25.52 3.59
C PRO A 143 26.29 -24.75 2.90
N SER A 144 26.49 -24.95 1.60
CA SER A 144 27.45 -24.20 0.80
C SER A 144 27.01 -22.75 0.63
N ASP A 145 25.77 -22.56 0.18
CA ASP A 145 25.20 -21.25 -0.14
C ASP A 145 25.03 -20.42 1.12
N CYS A 146 24.56 -21.06 2.21
CA CYS A 146 24.42 -20.41 3.50
C CYS A 146 25.77 -19.95 4.07
N ARG A 147 26.85 -20.73 3.89
CA ARG A 147 28.19 -20.35 4.34
C ARG A 147 28.74 -19.16 3.58
N GLU A 148 28.56 -19.13 2.27
CA GLU A 148 29.00 -18.00 1.43
C GLU A 148 28.32 -16.70 1.87
N ILE A 149 26.99 -16.72 2.01
CA ILE A 149 26.21 -15.56 2.43
C ILE A 149 26.58 -15.14 3.86
N THR A 150 26.71 -16.10 4.78
CA THR A 150 27.11 -15.81 6.17
C THR A 150 28.46 -15.11 6.23
N HIS A 151 29.44 -15.53 5.43
CA HIS A 151 30.75 -14.90 5.37
C HIS A 151 30.67 -13.44 4.90
N ARG A 152 29.82 -13.13 3.90
CA ARG A 152 29.57 -11.75 3.46
C ARG A 152 28.87 -10.91 4.54
N ILE A 153 27.86 -11.48 5.21
CA ILE A 153 27.15 -10.82 6.32
C ILE A 153 28.08 -10.53 7.51
N ASP A 154 29.03 -11.42 7.78
CA ASP A 154 30.00 -11.22 8.86
C ASP A 154 30.93 -10.03 8.61
N GLY A 155 31.21 -9.69 7.34
CA GLY A 155 31.88 -8.44 6.95
C GLY A 155 31.06 -7.18 7.24
N MET A 156 29.73 -7.34 7.40
CA MET A 156 28.76 -6.27 7.62
C MET A 156 28.37 -6.11 9.11
N LYS A 157 29.11 -6.68 10.06
CA LYS A 157 28.82 -6.62 11.52
C LYS A 157 28.57 -5.21 12.07
N ARG A 158 29.11 -4.16 11.44
CA ARG A 158 28.84 -2.75 11.80
C ARG A 158 27.36 -2.36 11.69
N TRP A 159 26.60 -3.06 10.85
CA TRP A 159 25.18 -2.80 10.55
C TRP A 159 24.22 -3.57 11.45
N GLY A 160 24.74 -4.32 12.43
CA GLY A 160 23.94 -5.05 13.40
C GLY A 160 23.34 -6.35 12.88
N TYR A 161 23.72 -6.86 11.71
CA TYR A 161 23.27 -8.18 11.29
C TYR A 161 24.02 -9.28 12.05
N ARG A 162 23.29 -10.27 12.57
CA ARG A 162 23.86 -11.44 13.24
C ARG A 162 23.13 -12.69 12.79
N VAL A 163 23.83 -13.61 12.15
CA VAL A 163 23.30 -14.94 11.84
C VAL A 163 23.18 -15.74 13.14
N VAL A 164 21.97 -16.20 13.46
CA VAL A 164 21.67 -16.95 14.71
C VAL A 164 21.55 -18.45 14.50
N GLY A 165 21.36 -18.88 13.25
CA GLY A 165 21.27 -20.30 12.90
C GLY A 165 21.25 -20.49 11.38
N VAL A 166 21.59 -21.72 10.97
CA VAL A 166 21.49 -22.21 9.60
C VAL A 166 20.65 -23.49 9.63
N LEU A 167 19.63 -23.55 8.79
CA LEU A 167 18.70 -24.67 8.70
C LEU A 167 18.84 -25.38 7.36
N GLU A 168 19.07 -26.69 7.47
CA GLU A 168 19.12 -27.62 6.34
C GLU A 168 17.74 -28.19 6.00
N GLN A 169 17.67 -28.91 4.89
CA GLN A 169 16.44 -29.50 4.37
C GLN A 169 15.88 -30.55 5.33
N GLY A 170 14.59 -30.50 5.65
CA GLY A 170 13.92 -31.44 6.54
C GLY A 170 13.94 -31.07 8.04
N ALA A 171 14.59 -29.98 8.43
CA ALA A 171 14.50 -29.47 9.80
C ALA A 171 13.10 -28.88 10.09
N CYS A 172 12.56 -29.15 11.28
CA CYS A 172 11.28 -28.60 11.73
C CYS A 172 11.39 -27.09 11.96
N LEU A 173 10.98 -26.30 10.97
CA LEU A 173 11.12 -24.85 11.01
C LEU A 173 10.35 -24.19 12.18
N PRO A 174 9.10 -24.60 12.51
CA PRO A 174 8.34 -24.01 13.61
C PRO A 174 9.08 -24.05 14.96
N GLU A 175 9.69 -25.18 15.32
CA GLU A 175 10.44 -25.33 16.58
C GLU A 175 11.64 -24.39 16.65
N GLN A 176 12.33 -24.22 15.52
CA GLN A 176 13.50 -23.35 15.41
C GLN A 176 13.12 -21.86 15.47
N LEU A 177 11.95 -21.48 14.95
CA LEU A 177 11.46 -20.11 15.05
C LEU A 177 11.21 -19.72 16.52
N ASP A 178 10.63 -20.63 17.31
CA ASP A 178 10.36 -20.39 18.73
C ASP A 178 11.65 -20.34 19.57
N ALA A 179 12.62 -21.22 19.27
CA ALA A 179 13.89 -21.29 19.97
C ALA A 179 14.83 -20.12 19.63
N LEU A 180 15.00 -19.82 18.34
CA LEU A 180 15.98 -18.84 17.86
C LEU A 180 15.41 -17.43 17.76
N ARG A 181 14.08 -17.25 17.80
CA ARG A 181 13.37 -15.97 17.66
C ARG A 181 14.04 -15.03 16.65
N PRO A 182 14.17 -15.43 15.38
CA PRO A 182 14.81 -14.59 14.38
C PRO A 182 13.94 -13.36 14.08
N ASP A 183 14.58 -12.26 13.68
CA ASP A 183 13.90 -11.08 13.15
C ASP A 183 13.67 -11.21 11.63
N GLN A 184 14.53 -11.99 10.96
CA GLN A 184 14.53 -12.18 9.51
C GLN A 184 14.93 -13.61 9.13
N ILE A 185 14.36 -14.10 8.04
CA ILE A 185 14.71 -15.41 7.44
C ILE A 185 15.23 -15.17 6.03
N ILE A 186 16.38 -15.73 5.69
CA ILE A 186 16.95 -15.70 4.34
C ILE A 186 16.96 -17.12 3.78
N PHE A 187 16.19 -17.34 2.72
CA PHE A 187 16.22 -18.57 1.92
C PHE A 187 17.29 -18.46 0.83
N ALA A 188 18.41 -19.15 1.01
CA ALA A 188 19.50 -19.16 0.05
C ALA A 188 19.17 -20.00 -1.20
N THR A 189 18.40 -21.07 -1.04
CA THR A 189 18.09 -22.03 -2.11
C THR A 189 16.56 -22.25 -2.22
N PRO A 190 15.78 -21.25 -2.67
CA PRO A 190 14.31 -21.27 -2.59
C PRO A 190 13.66 -22.47 -3.29
N SER A 191 14.16 -22.84 -4.47
CA SER A 191 13.58 -23.90 -5.31
C SER A 191 13.57 -25.27 -4.62
N ARG A 192 14.58 -25.55 -3.77
CA ARG A 192 14.70 -26.80 -3.01
C ARG A 192 13.97 -26.77 -1.68
N HIS A 193 13.75 -25.59 -1.13
CA HIS A 193 13.09 -25.37 0.15
C HIS A 193 11.69 -24.79 -0.02
N ARG A 194 11.03 -25.07 -1.15
CA ARG A 194 9.71 -24.54 -1.47
C ARG A 194 8.67 -24.85 -0.40
N GLU A 195 8.64 -26.08 0.11
CA GLU A 195 7.70 -26.46 1.17
C GLU A 195 7.97 -25.70 2.48
N ALA A 196 9.24 -25.55 2.87
CA ALA A 196 9.61 -24.75 4.04
C ALA A 196 9.25 -23.27 3.82
N LEU A 197 9.46 -22.74 2.62
CA LEU A 197 9.08 -21.39 2.24
C LEU A 197 7.56 -21.21 2.31
N GLU A 198 6.78 -22.15 1.78
CA GLU A 198 5.32 -22.15 1.85
C GLU A 198 4.82 -22.28 3.30
N GLN A 199 5.43 -23.16 4.11
CA GLN A 199 5.09 -23.31 5.53
C GLN A 199 5.34 -22.03 6.32
N VAL A 200 6.49 -21.37 6.12
CA VAL A 200 6.71 -20.05 6.72
C VAL A 200 5.72 -19.06 6.16
N ALA A 201 5.55 -19.00 4.84
CA ALA A 201 4.64 -18.10 4.12
C ALA A 201 3.15 -18.30 4.48
N LEU A 202 2.80 -19.41 5.12
CA LEU A 202 1.46 -19.69 5.65
C LEU A 202 1.39 -19.56 7.18
N SER A 203 2.50 -19.67 7.90
CA SER A 203 2.51 -19.60 9.37
C SER A 203 2.26 -18.18 9.87
N ARG A 204 1.30 -18.01 10.78
CA ARG A 204 1.03 -16.72 11.47
C ARG A 204 2.04 -16.43 12.59
N SER A 205 2.83 -17.42 12.98
CA SER A 205 3.73 -17.35 14.13
C SER A 205 4.96 -16.47 13.90
N PHE A 206 5.30 -16.20 12.63
CA PHE A 206 6.47 -15.39 12.28
C PHE A 206 6.05 -14.03 11.70
N GLU A 207 6.30 -12.96 12.45
CA GLU A 207 6.04 -11.57 12.04
C GLU A 207 7.25 -10.89 11.38
N GLY A 208 8.38 -11.59 11.22
CA GLY A 208 9.62 -11.04 10.68
C GLY A 208 9.66 -10.95 9.15
N ASP A 209 10.75 -10.38 8.62
CA ASP A 209 10.95 -10.26 7.17
C ASP A 209 11.46 -11.58 6.57
N ILE A 210 10.88 -11.98 5.44
CA ILE A 210 11.32 -13.16 4.67
C ILE A 210 12.00 -12.68 3.38
N TYR A 211 13.23 -13.13 3.18
CA TYR A 211 14.02 -12.85 2.00
C TYR A 211 14.37 -14.16 1.28
N VAL A 212 14.48 -14.07 -0.03
CA VAL A 212 14.90 -15.16 -0.90
C VAL A 212 16.06 -14.68 -1.75
N VAL A 213 17.12 -15.48 -1.84
CA VAL A 213 18.19 -15.21 -2.81
C VAL A 213 17.72 -15.68 -4.18
N PRO A 214 17.63 -14.77 -5.17
CA PRO A 214 17.08 -15.10 -6.49
C PRO A 214 18.03 -16.03 -7.27
N GLN A 215 17.45 -16.98 -7.99
CA GLN A 215 18.18 -17.74 -9.00
C GLN A 215 18.29 -16.97 -10.33
N LEU A 216 19.21 -17.38 -11.22
CA LEU A 216 19.43 -16.73 -12.52
C LEU A 216 18.12 -16.56 -13.32
N TYR A 217 17.23 -17.55 -13.33
CA TYR A 217 15.96 -17.44 -14.03
C TYR A 217 15.02 -16.38 -13.41
N GLU A 218 15.05 -16.19 -12.10
CA GLU A 218 14.23 -15.21 -11.38
C GLU A 218 14.71 -13.79 -11.63
N MET A 219 16.02 -13.59 -11.78
CA MET A 219 16.60 -12.30 -12.19
C MET A 219 16.17 -11.90 -13.61
N HIS A 220 15.84 -12.87 -14.47
CA HIS A 220 15.32 -12.59 -15.82
C HIS A 220 13.80 -12.35 -15.83
N LEU A 221 13.08 -12.71 -14.75
CA LEU A 221 11.63 -12.59 -14.66
C LEU A 221 11.19 -11.22 -14.10
N GLY A 222 11.43 -10.14 -14.85
CA GLY A 222 10.74 -8.85 -14.69
C GLY A 222 10.99 -8.04 -13.40
N GLU A 223 10.14 -7.02 -13.16
CA GLU A 223 10.21 -6.11 -12.00
C GLU A 223 9.92 -6.84 -10.68
N VAL A 224 10.93 -7.49 -10.11
CA VAL A 224 10.86 -8.02 -8.75
C VAL A 224 11.33 -6.93 -7.77
N ASN A 225 10.67 -6.79 -6.61
CA ASN A 225 11.12 -5.88 -5.56
C ASN A 225 12.41 -6.43 -4.93
N PHE A 226 13.54 -6.03 -5.51
CA PHE A 226 14.86 -6.38 -4.99
C PHE A 226 15.18 -5.54 -3.74
N ALA A 227 15.59 -6.21 -2.68
CA ALA A 227 16.34 -5.63 -1.59
C ALA A 227 17.82 -5.96 -1.79
N LEU A 228 18.70 -5.02 -1.46
CA LEU A 228 20.13 -5.28 -1.38
C LEU A 228 20.50 -5.43 0.10
N LEU A 229 21.25 -6.49 0.41
CA LEU A 229 21.94 -6.65 1.69
C LEU A 229 23.44 -6.64 1.39
N GLY A 230 24.06 -5.46 1.50
CA GLY A 230 25.39 -5.25 0.93
C GLY A 230 25.37 -5.43 -0.60
N ASP A 231 26.12 -6.39 -1.10
CA ASP A 231 26.19 -6.79 -2.52
C ASP A 231 25.31 -8.00 -2.87
N ILE A 232 24.52 -8.50 -1.91
CA ILE A 232 23.66 -9.66 -2.10
C ILE A 232 22.28 -9.19 -2.56
N PRO A 233 21.85 -9.56 -3.79
CA PRO A 233 20.49 -9.31 -4.22
C PRO A 233 19.53 -10.26 -3.49
N LEU A 234 18.45 -9.72 -2.96
CA LEU A 234 17.40 -10.45 -2.26
C LEU A 234 16.04 -10.08 -2.85
N ILE A 235 15.16 -11.06 -2.99
CA ILE A 235 13.73 -10.84 -3.22
C ILE A 235 13.07 -10.77 -1.84
N ARG A 236 12.50 -9.61 -1.51
CA ARG A 236 11.70 -9.49 -0.28
C ARG A 236 10.32 -10.09 -0.55
N LEU A 237 10.05 -11.23 0.06
CA LEU A 237 8.69 -11.76 0.16
C LEU A 237 7.98 -10.99 1.28
N SER A 238 7.58 -9.76 0.97
CA SER A 238 6.97 -8.90 1.96
C SER A 238 5.61 -9.45 2.35
N ARG A 239 5.55 -10.06 3.55
CA ARG A 239 4.31 -10.19 4.32
C ARG A 239 4.01 -8.95 5.16
N ALA A 240 4.94 -7.99 5.21
CA ALA A 240 4.80 -6.83 6.06
C ALA A 240 3.55 -6.05 5.63
N SER A 241 2.58 -5.97 6.55
CA SER A 241 1.52 -4.98 6.51
C SER A 241 2.18 -3.64 6.20
N HIS A 242 1.71 -2.94 5.15
CA HIS A 242 2.21 -1.59 4.90
C HIS A 242 2.14 -0.82 6.21
N PRO A 243 3.10 0.07 6.52
CA PRO A 243 3.10 0.83 7.76
C PRO A 243 1.69 1.32 8.08
N ASN A 244 1.17 1.05 9.28
CA ASN A 244 -0.24 1.30 9.63
C ASN A 244 -0.75 2.69 9.23
N TRP A 245 0.15 3.69 9.19
CA TRP A 245 -0.15 5.04 8.74
C TRP A 245 -0.49 5.15 7.23
N LYS A 246 0.11 4.33 6.34
CA LYS A 246 -0.24 4.27 4.91
C LYS A 246 -1.68 3.77 4.73
N HIS A 247 -2.06 2.72 5.46
CA HIS A 247 -3.44 2.23 5.48
C HIS A 247 -4.41 3.27 6.09
N GLY A 248 -3.98 4.00 7.13
CA GLY A 248 -4.75 5.09 7.73
C GLY A 248 -4.99 6.25 6.76
N PHE A 249 -3.95 6.72 6.07
CA PHE A 249 -4.05 7.79 5.08
C PHE A 249 -4.92 7.38 3.89
N LYS A 250 -4.69 6.18 3.33
CA LYS A 250 -5.55 5.62 2.27
C LYS A 250 -7.01 5.60 2.71
N SER A 251 -7.30 5.07 3.90
CA SER A 251 -8.65 5.01 4.44
C SER A 251 -9.32 6.38 4.54
N TRP A 252 -8.57 7.42 4.94
CA TRP A 252 -9.09 8.78 5.04
C TRP A 252 -9.43 9.36 3.66
N VAL A 253 -8.54 9.21 2.69
CA VAL A 253 -8.75 9.66 1.31
C VAL A 253 -9.97 8.96 0.70
N GLU A 254 -10.06 7.64 0.87
CA GLU A 254 -11.18 6.84 0.36
C GLU A 254 -12.52 7.23 0.99
N ARG A 255 -12.56 7.44 2.31
CA ARG A 255 -13.80 7.89 2.99
C ARG A 255 -14.22 9.28 2.55
N GLY A 256 -13.27 10.21 2.42
CA GLY A 256 -13.55 11.55 1.89
C GLY A 256 -14.10 11.50 0.46
N PHE A 257 -13.50 10.67 -0.39
CA PHE A 257 -13.98 10.47 -1.76
C PHE A 257 -15.35 9.79 -1.82
N ALA A 258 -15.60 8.75 -1.02
CA ALA A 258 -16.91 8.11 -0.92
C ALA A 258 -18.00 9.08 -0.45
N ALA A 259 -17.71 9.93 0.54
CA ALA A 259 -18.64 10.94 1.02
C ALA A 259 -18.99 11.95 -0.08
N LEU A 260 -17.99 12.42 -0.82
CA LEU A 260 -18.19 13.33 -1.95
C LEU A 260 -19.06 12.68 -3.05
N VAL A 261 -18.76 11.45 -3.43
CA VAL A 261 -19.52 10.73 -4.47
C VAL A 261 -20.96 10.48 -4.01
N LEU A 262 -21.18 10.14 -2.74
CA LEU A 262 -22.54 9.98 -2.20
C LEU A 262 -23.30 11.31 -2.13
N LEU A 263 -22.63 12.41 -1.79
CA LEU A 263 -23.23 13.74 -1.74
C LEU A 263 -23.69 14.19 -3.14
N VAL A 264 -22.80 14.10 -4.13
CA VAL A 264 -23.10 14.46 -5.53
C VAL A 264 -24.09 13.47 -6.15
N GLY A 265 -23.98 12.20 -5.79
CA GLY A 265 -24.80 11.10 -6.29
C GLY A 265 -26.15 10.94 -5.59
N ALA A 266 -26.46 11.74 -4.55
CA ALA A 266 -27.68 11.59 -3.76
C ALA A 266 -28.96 11.74 -4.60
N LEU A 267 -29.00 12.73 -5.49
CA LEU A 267 -30.15 12.96 -6.37
C LEU A 267 -30.33 11.82 -7.40
N PRO A 268 -29.31 11.41 -8.18
CA PRO A 268 -29.39 10.22 -9.03
C PRO A 268 -29.77 8.94 -8.27
N ALA A 269 -29.21 8.72 -7.07
CA ALA A 269 -29.52 7.56 -6.24
C ALA A 269 -30.99 7.57 -5.79
N GLY A 270 -31.56 8.73 -5.47
CA GLY A 270 -32.97 8.88 -5.15
C GLY A 270 -33.89 8.53 -6.33
N LEU A 271 -33.52 8.96 -7.55
CA LEU A 271 -34.26 8.60 -8.77
C LEU A 271 -34.18 7.10 -9.08
N ILE A 272 -33.01 6.48 -8.90
CA ILE A 272 -32.83 5.03 -9.05
C ILE A 272 -33.69 4.29 -8.01
N ALA A 273 -33.68 4.76 -6.76
CA ALA A 273 -34.49 4.17 -5.69
C ALA A 273 -35.98 4.24 -6.00
N LEU A 274 -36.46 5.38 -6.52
CA LEU A 274 -37.84 5.56 -6.95
C LEU A 274 -38.18 4.64 -8.13
N ALA A 275 -37.30 4.53 -9.13
CA ALA A 275 -37.51 3.66 -10.28
C ALA A 275 -37.67 2.20 -9.83
N ILE A 276 -36.80 1.70 -8.93
CA ILE A 276 -36.90 0.34 -8.38
C ILE A 276 -38.20 0.17 -7.58
N LEU A 277 -38.59 1.17 -6.79
CA LEU A 277 -39.80 1.12 -5.98
C LEU A 277 -41.06 1.03 -6.85
N VAL A 278 -41.11 1.79 -7.94
CA VAL A 278 -42.25 1.81 -8.87
C VAL A 278 -42.30 0.53 -9.72
N THR A 279 -41.16 0.04 -10.21
CA THR A 279 -41.17 -1.14 -11.11
C THR A 279 -41.20 -2.48 -10.38
N SER A 280 -40.61 -2.55 -9.19
CA SER A 280 -40.33 -3.82 -8.51
C SER A 280 -40.79 -3.83 -7.05
N GLY A 281 -41.24 -2.70 -6.51
CA GLY A 281 -41.70 -2.57 -5.11
C GLY A 281 -40.58 -2.41 -4.08
N SER A 282 -40.90 -2.73 -2.83
CA SER A 282 -39.95 -2.76 -1.70
C SER A 282 -39.39 -4.19 -1.48
N PRO A 283 -38.16 -4.37 -0.95
CA PRO A 283 -37.15 -3.36 -0.62
C PRO A 283 -36.34 -2.86 -1.81
N VAL A 284 -35.94 -1.59 -1.78
CA VAL A 284 -35.08 -0.97 -2.81
C VAL A 284 -33.62 -1.39 -2.65
N ILE A 285 -33.15 -1.50 -1.42
CA ILE A 285 -31.78 -1.92 -1.10
C ILE A 285 -31.76 -3.42 -0.83
N TYR A 286 -30.96 -4.13 -1.61
CA TYR A 286 -30.60 -5.51 -1.37
C TYR A 286 -29.42 -5.58 -0.39
N ARG A 287 -29.49 -6.52 0.56
CA ARG A 287 -28.51 -6.73 1.63
C ARG A 287 -28.00 -8.16 1.55
N GLN A 288 -26.68 -8.34 1.58
CA GLN A 288 -26.07 -9.66 1.54
C GLN A 288 -24.90 -9.76 2.50
N THR A 289 -24.83 -10.83 3.28
CA THR A 289 -23.67 -11.11 4.13
C THR A 289 -22.48 -11.53 3.27
N ARG A 290 -21.34 -10.92 3.53
CA ARG A 290 -20.07 -11.20 2.86
C ARG A 290 -18.94 -11.28 3.88
N VAL A 291 -17.86 -11.95 3.52
CA VAL A 291 -16.66 -12.05 4.35
C VAL A 291 -15.70 -10.91 4.03
N GLY A 292 -15.33 -10.15 5.05
CA GLY A 292 -14.44 -8.99 4.96
C GLY A 292 -13.03 -9.27 5.44
N ARG A 293 -12.32 -8.20 5.82
CA ARG A 293 -10.97 -8.32 6.36
C ARG A 293 -10.97 -9.14 7.63
N ASP A 294 -9.93 -9.94 7.85
CA ASP A 294 -9.72 -10.76 9.04
C ASP A 294 -10.83 -11.80 9.26
N PHE A 295 -11.54 -12.19 8.20
CA PHE A 295 -12.71 -13.08 8.21
C PHE A 295 -13.96 -12.49 8.87
N GLU A 296 -13.97 -11.20 9.17
CA GLU A 296 -15.12 -10.55 9.79
C GLU A 296 -16.29 -10.43 8.79
N PRO A 297 -17.48 -10.99 9.10
CA PRO A 297 -18.63 -10.86 8.24
C PRO A 297 -19.19 -9.43 8.26
N PHE A 298 -19.61 -8.92 7.11
CA PHE A 298 -20.26 -7.62 7.00
C PHE A 298 -21.45 -7.67 6.04
N THR A 299 -22.36 -6.70 6.17
CA THR A 299 -23.51 -6.56 5.29
C THR A 299 -23.16 -5.67 4.09
N LEU A 300 -23.13 -6.25 2.90
CA LEU A 300 -22.94 -5.54 1.65
C LEU A 300 -24.27 -4.95 1.15
N PHE A 301 -24.27 -3.68 0.78
CA PHE A 301 -25.45 -2.96 0.27
C PHE A 301 -25.39 -2.79 -1.25
N LYS A 302 -26.48 -3.10 -1.94
CA LYS A 302 -26.66 -2.84 -3.38
C LYS A 302 -28.08 -2.37 -3.66
N PHE A 303 -28.28 -1.72 -4.81
CA PHE A 303 -29.64 -1.60 -5.31
C PHE A 303 -30.17 -2.96 -5.76
N ARG A 304 -31.44 -3.22 -5.49
CA ARG A 304 -32.07 -4.46 -5.89
C ARG A 304 -32.27 -4.47 -7.41
N THR A 305 -31.58 -5.39 -8.07
CA THR A 305 -31.66 -5.57 -9.54
C THR A 305 -32.50 -6.78 -9.95
N MET A 306 -32.78 -7.69 -9.00
CA MET A 306 -33.57 -8.90 -9.22
C MET A 306 -34.96 -8.82 -8.58
N VAL A 307 -35.86 -9.70 -9.00
CA VAL A 307 -37.18 -9.92 -8.36
C VAL A 307 -37.02 -10.33 -6.90
N ARG A 308 -38.04 -10.09 -6.07
CA ARG A 308 -37.98 -10.26 -4.61
C ARG A 308 -37.61 -11.67 -4.17
N ASP A 309 -38.10 -12.69 -4.87
CA ASP A 309 -37.93 -14.10 -4.52
C ASP A 309 -36.80 -14.80 -5.30
N ALA A 310 -35.87 -14.02 -5.86
CA ALA A 310 -34.80 -14.54 -6.71
C ALA A 310 -33.88 -15.56 -6.02
N GLU A 311 -33.77 -15.56 -4.70
CA GLU A 311 -32.87 -16.43 -3.92
C GLU A 311 -33.60 -17.50 -3.09
N GLN A 312 -34.89 -17.79 -3.33
CA GLN A 312 -35.63 -18.81 -2.57
C GLN A 312 -35.01 -20.22 -2.64
N ALA A 313 -34.29 -20.54 -3.72
CA ALA A 313 -33.62 -21.82 -3.92
C ALA A 313 -32.17 -21.86 -3.37
N GLY A 314 -31.72 -20.83 -2.65
CA GLY A 314 -30.38 -20.75 -2.06
C GLY A 314 -29.35 -19.97 -2.88
N ALA A 315 -28.08 -20.11 -2.48
CA ALA A 315 -26.95 -19.34 -2.97
C ALA A 315 -26.51 -19.73 -4.40
N VAL A 316 -27.20 -19.23 -5.43
CA VAL A 316 -26.85 -19.54 -6.82
C VAL A 316 -26.14 -18.36 -7.49
N LEU A 317 -24.99 -18.63 -8.12
CA LEU A 317 -24.30 -17.63 -8.96
C LEU A 317 -25.20 -17.22 -10.13
N ALA A 318 -25.30 -15.91 -10.41
CA ALA A 318 -26.12 -15.42 -11.51
C ALA A 318 -25.54 -15.87 -12.86
N ALA A 319 -26.40 -16.47 -13.69
CA ALA A 319 -26.08 -16.86 -15.07
C ALA A 319 -26.22 -15.68 -16.04
N ASP A 320 -25.80 -15.90 -17.27
CA ASP A 320 -25.94 -14.94 -18.37
C ASP A 320 -27.41 -14.85 -18.78
N ASP A 321 -27.96 -13.63 -18.80
CA ASP A 321 -29.38 -13.35 -19.08
C ASP A 321 -30.37 -14.05 -18.13
N ASP A 322 -30.08 -13.94 -16.84
CA ASP A 322 -30.90 -14.48 -15.76
C ASP A 322 -32.32 -13.86 -15.77
N PRO A 323 -33.40 -14.66 -15.90
CA PRO A 323 -34.78 -14.16 -15.97
C PRO A 323 -35.22 -13.49 -14.66
N ARG A 324 -34.48 -13.67 -13.56
CA ARG A 324 -34.72 -13.01 -12.28
C ARG A 324 -34.39 -11.52 -12.32
N VAL A 325 -33.70 -11.01 -13.35
CA VAL A 325 -33.25 -9.62 -13.45
C VAL A 325 -34.34 -8.73 -14.06
N THR A 326 -34.66 -7.63 -13.35
CA THR A 326 -35.67 -6.66 -13.79
C THR A 326 -35.15 -5.77 -14.94
N GLY A 327 -36.03 -5.14 -15.73
CA GLY A 327 -35.63 -4.25 -16.82
C GLY A 327 -34.74 -3.08 -16.35
N VAL A 328 -35.14 -2.41 -15.26
CA VAL A 328 -34.33 -1.38 -14.58
C VAL A 328 -33.04 -2.01 -14.04
N GLY A 329 -33.13 -3.19 -13.44
CA GLY A 329 -31.97 -3.93 -12.93
C GLY A 329 -30.91 -4.22 -14.00
N ARG A 330 -31.33 -4.56 -15.23
CA ARG A 330 -30.41 -4.78 -16.35
C ARG A 330 -29.69 -3.49 -16.75
N TRP A 331 -30.36 -2.35 -16.73
CA TRP A 331 -29.69 -1.05 -16.95
C TRP A 331 -28.73 -0.69 -15.82
N LEU A 332 -29.11 -0.94 -14.56
CA LEU A 332 -28.26 -0.67 -13.39
C LEU A 332 -27.00 -1.55 -13.38
N ARG A 333 -27.10 -2.83 -13.71
CA ARG A 333 -25.94 -3.74 -13.78
C ARG A 333 -24.97 -3.35 -14.90
N ARG A 334 -25.51 -2.95 -16.06
CA ARG A 334 -24.69 -2.48 -17.19
C ARG A 334 -23.90 -1.21 -16.85
N SER A 335 -24.55 -0.29 -16.17
CA SER A 335 -23.94 0.97 -15.73
C SER A 335 -23.14 0.87 -14.43
N ARG A 336 -23.16 -0.29 -13.75
CA ARG A 336 -22.62 -0.53 -12.39
C ARG A 336 -23.21 0.38 -11.31
N LEU A 337 -24.31 1.08 -11.61
CA LEU A 337 -24.97 1.97 -10.66
C LEU A 337 -25.67 1.18 -9.54
N ASP A 338 -25.90 -0.13 -9.73
CA ASP A 338 -26.38 -1.02 -8.67
C ASP A 338 -25.43 -1.11 -7.48
N GLU A 339 -24.14 -0.85 -7.69
CA GLU A 339 -23.10 -0.92 -6.68
C GLU A 339 -22.91 0.40 -5.90
N LEU A 340 -23.60 1.50 -6.26
CA LEU A 340 -23.52 2.79 -5.56
C LEU A 340 -23.74 2.69 -4.02
N PRO A 341 -24.70 1.90 -3.50
CA PRO A 341 -24.87 1.77 -2.05
C PRO A 341 -23.66 1.17 -1.32
N GLN A 342 -22.73 0.49 -2.01
CA GLN A 342 -21.49 -0.02 -1.40
C GLN A 342 -20.56 1.11 -0.95
N LEU A 343 -20.71 2.34 -1.47
CA LEU A 343 -19.95 3.49 -0.96
C LEU A 343 -20.23 3.75 0.52
N TYR A 344 -21.40 3.36 1.02
CA TYR A 344 -21.69 3.39 2.45
C TYR A 344 -20.85 2.39 3.25
N ASN A 345 -20.55 1.21 2.67
CA ASN A 345 -19.61 0.25 3.27
C ASN A 345 -18.18 0.80 3.33
N VAL A 346 -17.76 1.59 2.33
CA VAL A 346 -16.46 2.28 2.36
C VAL A 346 -16.42 3.33 3.47
N LEU A 347 -17.49 4.11 3.64
CA LEU A 347 -17.61 5.09 4.74
C LEU A 347 -17.51 4.43 6.12
N ARG A 348 -18.23 3.31 6.31
CA ARG A 348 -18.17 2.52 7.56
C ARG A 348 -16.79 1.90 7.79
N GLY A 349 -16.02 1.67 6.73
CA GLY A 349 -14.72 1.00 6.79
C GLY A 349 -14.78 -0.52 6.64
N ASP A 350 -15.92 -1.06 6.21
CA ASP A 350 -16.07 -2.49 5.90
C ASP A 350 -15.35 -2.81 4.56
N MET A 351 -15.34 -1.85 3.63
CA MET A 351 -14.78 -1.97 2.28
C MET A 351 -13.78 -0.85 1.97
N SER A 352 -13.05 -1.05 0.87
CA SER A 352 -12.12 -0.14 0.20
C SER A 352 -12.65 0.16 -1.21
N PHE A 353 -12.15 1.20 -1.89
CA PHE A 353 -12.46 1.38 -3.32
C PHE A 353 -11.81 0.27 -4.15
N VAL A 354 -10.54 0.00 -3.86
CA VAL A 354 -9.74 -1.01 -4.55
C VAL A 354 -9.36 -2.12 -3.57
N GLY A 355 -9.61 -3.36 -3.95
CA GLY A 355 -9.32 -4.55 -3.16
C GLY A 355 -9.94 -5.82 -3.76
N PRO A 356 -9.69 -7.00 -3.18
CA PRO A 356 -10.34 -8.24 -3.59
C PRO A 356 -11.85 -8.15 -3.47
N ARG A 357 -12.60 -8.74 -4.42
CA ARG A 357 -14.07 -8.75 -4.35
C ARG A 357 -14.53 -9.59 -3.14
N PRO A 358 -15.45 -9.08 -2.30
CA PRO A 358 -15.91 -9.82 -1.12
C PRO A 358 -16.75 -11.02 -1.52
N GLU A 359 -16.48 -12.18 -0.92
CA GLU A 359 -17.20 -13.43 -1.21
C GLU A 359 -18.24 -13.78 -0.17
N ARG A 360 -19.21 -14.61 -0.56
CA ARG A 360 -20.22 -15.08 0.39
C ARG A 360 -19.64 -16.15 1.30
N PRO A 361 -20.00 -16.19 2.59
CA PRO A 361 -19.48 -17.17 3.53
C PRO A 361 -19.60 -18.62 3.02
N GLU A 362 -20.70 -18.96 2.35
CA GLU A 362 -20.98 -20.31 1.86
C GLU A 362 -19.94 -20.79 0.83
N PHE A 363 -19.31 -19.89 0.08
CA PHE A 363 -18.27 -20.24 -0.89
C PHE A 363 -16.86 -20.16 -0.32
N VAL A 364 -16.66 -19.42 0.78
CA VAL A 364 -15.32 -19.23 1.35
C VAL A 364 -14.76 -20.53 1.89
N GLU A 365 -15.61 -21.36 2.51
CA GLU A 365 -15.21 -22.67 3.04
C GLU A 365 -14.71 -23.59 1.92
N ASP A 366 -15.50 -23.75 0.86
CA ASP A 366 -15.15 -24.57 -0.31
C ASP A 366 -13.85 -24.09 -1.00
N PHE A 367 -13.71 -22.76 -1.14
CA PHE A 367 -12.52 -22.19 -1.76
C PHE A 367 -11.27 -22.31 -0.88
N MET A 368 -11.41 -22.27 0.44
CA MET A 368 -10.29 -22.51 1.35
C MET A 368 -9.82 -23.97 1.32
N CYS A 369 -10.72 -24.93 1.14
CA CYS A 369 -10.35 -26.34 0.98
C CYS A 369 -9.64 -26.61 -0.36
N THR A 370 -10.06 -25.96 -1.44
CA THR A 370 -9.51 -26.18 -2.79
C THR A 370 -8.27 -25.34 -3.11
N HIS A 371 -8.08 -24.21 -2.41
CA HIS A 371 -6.98 -23.28 -2.67
C HIS A 371 -6.28 -22.88 -1.35
N PRO A 372 -5.10 -23.47 -1.03
CA PRO A 372 -4.41 -23.24 0.25
C PRO A 372 -4.12 -21.76 0.57
N LEU A 373 -3.86 -20.94 -0.45
CA LEU A 373 -3.56 -19.51 -0.31
C LEU A 373 -4.81 -18.61 -0.30
N TYR A 374 -6.02 -19.18 -0.38
CA TYR A 374 -7.25 -18.39 -0.47
C TYR A 374 -7.46 -17.48 0.74
N ARG A 375 -7.02 -17.93 1.91
CA ARG A 375 -7.08 -17.19 3.18
C ARG A 375 -6.33 -15.85 3.14
N GLU A 376 -5.28 -15.72 2.35
CA GLU A 376 -4.45 -14.51 2.34
C GLU A 376 -5.20 -13.29 1.82
N ARG A 377 -6.20 -13.47 0.95
CA ARG A 377 -6.97 -12.36 0.37
C ARG A 377 -7.75 -11.55 1.41
N PHE A 378 -8.05 -12.14 2.58
CA PHE A 378 -8.77 -11.49 3.67
C PHE A 378 -7.88 -10.62 4.57
N ARG A 379 -6.58 -10.45 4.25
CA ARG A 379 -5.69 -9.57 5.02
C ARG A 379 -5.87 -8.08 4.71
N VAL A 380 -6.49 -7.77 3.58
CA VAL A 380 -6.85 -6.40 3.17
C VAL A 380 -8.36 -6.23 3.16
N ARG A 381 -8.82 -4.98 3.20
CA ARG A 381 -10.27 -4.74 3.05
C ARG A 381 -10.71 -5.13 1.64
N PRO A 382 -11.90 -5.76 1.51
CA PRO A 382 -12.47 -6.02 0.19
C PRO A 382 -12.75 -4.72 -0.58
N GLY A 383 -12.67 -4.79 -1.90
CA GLY A 383 -12.85 -3.66 -2.81
C GLY A 383 -14.20 -3.63 -3.51
N ILE A 384 -14.66 -2.44 -3.90
CA ILE A 384 -15.73 -2.28 -4.90
C ILE A 384 -15.22 -2.79 -6.26
N THR A 385 -14.02 -2.34 -6.64
CA THR A 385 -13.25 -2.83 -7.77
C THR A 385 -11.94 -3.47 -7.32
N GLY A 386 -11.28 -4.20 -8.21
CA GLY A 386 -10.09 -4.95 -7.90
C GLY A 386 -9.37 -5.42 -9.15
N LEU A 387 -8.11 -5.82 -8.98
CA LEU A 387 -7.25 -6.23 -10.09
C LEU A 387 -7.82 -7.42 -10.87
N ALA A 388 -8.39 -8.39 -10.15
CA ALA A 388 -9.10 -9.52 -10.75
C ALA A 388 -10.32 -9.06 -11.57
N GLN A 389 -11.08 -8.06 -11.09
CA GLN A 389 -12.29 -7.59 -11.77
C GLN A 389 -12.00 -6.87 -13.09
N VAL A 390 -10.84 -6.20 -13.21
CA VAL A 390 -10.44 -5.50 -14.44
C VAL A 390 -9.57 -6.34 -15.38
N SER A 391 -8.90 -7.38 -14.87
CA SER A 391 -7.92 -8.18 -15.62
C SER A 391 -8.40 -9.58 -15.98
N ALA A 392 -9.29 -10.18 -15.19
CA ALA A 392 -9.78 -11.54 -15.44
C ALA A 392 -11.01 -11.52 -16.36
N SER A 393 -11.13 -12.55 -17.20
CA SER A 393 -12.37 -12.83 -17.91
C SER A 393 -13.40 -13.41 -16.93
N TYR A 394 -14.69 -13.30 -17.26
CA TYR A 394 -15.75 -13.86 -16.41
C TYR A 394 -15.62 -15.39 -16.23
N ALA A 395 -15.07 -16.09 -17.24
CA ALA A 395 -14.80 -17.53 -17.24
C ALA A 395 -13.55 -17.96 -16.45
N THR A 396 -12.88 -17.04 -15.76
CA THR A 396 -11.65 -17.34 -15.02
C THR A 396 -11.96 -18.11 -13.73
N SER A 397 -11.28 -19.24 -13.55
CA SER A 397 -11.43 -20.11 -12.37
C SER A 397 -11.15 -19.36 -11.06
N PRO A 398 -11.73 -19.80 -9.92
CA PRO A 398 -11.46 -19.20 -8.61
C PRO A 398 -9.96 -19.10 -8.30
N GLY A 399 -9.17 -20.12 -8.63
CA GLY A 399 -7.72 -20.11 -8.48
C GLY A 399 -7.01 -19.03 -9.32
N ALA A 400 -7.46 -18.78 -10.55
CA ALA A 400 -6.87 -17.73 -11.37
C ALA A 400 -7.29 -16.32 -10.91
N LYS A 401 -8.50 -16.14 -10.37
CA LYS A 401 -8.90 -14.89 -9.67
C LYS A 401 -8.04 -14.66 -8.42
N LEU A 402 -7.78 -15.72 -7.64
CA LEU A 402 -6.91 -15.65 -6.47
C LEU A 402 -5.51 -15.16 -6.83
N ARG A 403 -4.94 -15.57 -7.98
CA ARG A 403 -3.63 -15.07 -8.43
C ARG A 403 -3.60 -13.55 -8.61
N PHE A 404 -4.64 -12.96 -9.17
CA PHE A 404 -4.75 -11.50 -9.30
C PHE A 404 -4.95 -10.82 -7.95
N ASP A 405 -5.75 -11.40 -7.05
CA ASP A 405 -5.95 -10.87 -5.70
C ASP A 405 -4.65 -10.88 -4.89
N LEU A 406 -3.86 -11.96 -4.97
CA LEU A 406 -2.54 -12.05 -4.35
C LEU A 406 -1.56 -11.06 -4.99
N MET A 407 -1.57 -10.92 -6.33
CA MET A 407 -0.73 -9.95 -7.02
C MET A 407 -1.02 -8.52 -6.56
N TYR A 408 -2.31 -8.17 -6.37
CA TYR A 408 -2.71 -6.90 -5.79
C TYR A 408 -2.20 -6.75 -4.35
N LEU A 409 -2.44 -7.76 -3.50
CA LEU A 409 -2.05 -7.74 -2.10
C LEU A 409 -0.54 -7.54 -1.90
N TYR A 410 0.29 -8.18 -2.73
CA TYR A 410 1.75 -8.06 -2.65
C TYR A 410 2.33 -6.76 -3.24
N HIS A 411 1.56 -6.07 -4.09
CA HIS A 411 2.02 -4.86 -4.81
C HIS A 411 1.12 -3.64 -4.54
N GLU A 412 0.37 -3.66 -3.42
CA GLU A 412 -0.56 -2.60 -3.07
C GLU A 412 0.18 -1.26 -3.04
N SER A 413 -0.28 -0.33 -3.87
CA SER A 413 0.28 1.01 -4.00
C SER A 413 -0.77 1.95 -4.55
N LEU A 414 -0.68 3.24 -4.21
CA LEU A 414 -1.62 4.25 -4.71
C LEU A 414 -1.61 4.36 -6.25
N SER A 415 -0.45 4.10 -6.88
CA SER A 415 -0.33 4.07 -8.34
C SER A 415 -1.05 2.87 -8.95
N LEU A 416 -0.95 1.69 -8.34
CA LEU A 416 -1.70 0.51 -8.76
C LEU A 416 -3.20 0.71 -8.56
N ASP A 417 -3.61 1.28 -7.42
CA ASP A 417 -5.01 1.63 -7.14
C ASP A 417 -5.57 2.57 -8.22
N LEU A 418 -4.85 3.65 -8.53
CA LEU A 418 -5.24 4.58 -9.58
C LEU A 418 -5.35 3.90 -10.95
N ARG A 419 -4.40 3.01 -11.29
CA ARG A 419 -4.45 2.23 -12.53
C ARG A 419 -5.69 1.35 -12.60
N ILE A 420 -6.04 0.67 -11.51
CA ILE A 420 -7.23 -0.20 -11.44
C ILE A 420 -8.51 0.66 -11.55
N VAL A 421 -8.57 1.82 -10.90
CA VAL A 421 -9.71 2.74 -11.02
C VAL A 421 -9.88 3.22 -12.46
N LEU A 422 -8.80 3.65 -13.13
CA LEU A 422 -8.85 4.10 -14.52
C LEU A 422 -9.26 2.96 -15.48
N GLN A 423 -8.77 1.75 -15.26
CA GLN A 423 -9.20 0.57 -16.01
C GLN A 423 -10.68 0.26 -15.76
N THR A 424 -11.16 0.39 -14.53
CA THR A 424 -12.58 0.22 -14.18
C THR A 424 -13.45 1.23 -14.91
N LEU A 425 -13.05 2.51 -14.95
CA LEU A 425 -13.76 3.54 -15.71
C LEU A 425 -13.80 3.22 -17.20
N LYS A 426 -12.68 2.76 -17.78
CA LYS A 426 -12.64 2.30 -19.18
C LYS A 426 -13.59 1.14 -19.43
N VAL A 427 -13.64 0.15 -18.53
CA VAL A 427 -14.54 -1.01 -18.59
C VAL A 427 -16.00 -0.56 -18.55
N ILE A 428 -16.35 0.37 -17.65
CA ILE A 428 -17.71 0.93 -17.55
C ILE A 428 -18.10 1.71 -18.81
N LEU A 429 -17.22 2.57 -19.33
CA LEU A 429 -17.48 3.40 -20.51
C LEU A 429 -17.56 2.59 -21.81
N THR A 430 -16.77 1.52 -21.92
CA THR A 430 -16.75 0.66 -23.12
C THR A 430 -17.77 -0.48 -23.07
N GLY A 431 -18.40 -0.72 -21.92
CA GLY A 431 -19.34 -1.83 -21.72
C GLY A 431 -18.71 -3.23 -21.77
N ARG A 432 -17.38 -3.36 -21.91
CA ARG A 432 -16.70 -4.66 -21.87
C ARG A 432 -16.87 -5.28 -20.48
N GLY A 433 -17.54 -6.42 -20.38
CA GLY A 433 -17.78 -7.12 -19.10
C GLY A 433 -18.99 -6.62 -18.30
N ALA A 434 -19.78 -5.71 -18.86
CA ALA A 434 -21.11 -5.36 -18.38
C ALA A 434 -22.13 -6.41 -18.89
N ARG A 435 -22.94 -6.98 -18.00
CA ARG A 435 -24.16 -7.72 -18.35
C ARG A 435 -25.35 -7.06 -17.68
#